data_AF-A0A257JBH9-F1
#
_entry.id   AF-A0A257JBH9-F1
#
_cell.length_a   1.000
_cell.length_b   1.000
_cell.length_c   1.000
_cell.angle_alpha   90.00
_cell.angle_beta   90.00
_cell.angle_gamma   90.00
#
_symmetry.space_group_name_H-M   'P 1'
#
loop_
_entity.id
_entity.type
_entity.pdbx_description
1 polymer ?
#
loop_
_entity_poly.entity_id
_entity_poly.type
_entity_poly.pdbx_seq_one_letter_code
_entity_poly.pdbx_strand_id
1 'polypeptide(L)' 'MAARDDIRLTLTSADEVVWEITEGLIPYPDAMARMDAHVDAIAKGTEPERIWLLEHPPLYTAGTSAHEDDLVERERF' A
#
# COMPACT_ATOMS: atom_id res chain seq x y z
N MET A 1 5.30 20.77 -4.26
CA MET A 1 5.43 19.31 -4.45
C MET A 1 6.80 18.96 -3.89
N ALA A 2 6.86 18.17 -2.81
CA ALA A 2 8.14 17.79 -2.22
C ALA A 2 8.94 16.95 -3.22
N ALA A 3 10.18 17.29 -3.49
CA ALA A 3 11.05 16.51 -4.34
C ALA A 3 11.40 15.18 -3.65
N ARG A 4 11.81 14.17 -4.42
CA ARG A 4 12.29 12.89 -3.86
C ARG A 4 13.40 13.09 -2.82
N ASP A 5 14.23 14.12 -3.02
CA ASP A 5 15.32 14.48 -2.12
C ASP A 5 14.85 15.11 -0.80
N ASP A 6 13.58 15.55 -0.73
CA ASP A 6 12.95 16.11 0.48
C ASP A 6 12.32 15.01 1.36
N ILE A 7 12.37 13.74 0.94
CA ILE A 7 11.82 12.63 1.71
C ILE A 7 12.68 12.44 2.97
N ARG A 8 12.05 12.67 4.13
CA ARG A 8 12.65 12.36 5.42
C ARG A 8 12.85 10.85 5.53
N LEU A 9 14.11 10.39 5.49
CA LEU A 9 14.48 8.97 5.63
C LEU A 9 14.25 8.41 7.05
N THR A 10 13.75 9.25 7.96
CA THR A 10 13.39 8.85 9.32
C THR A 10 11.91 9.16 9.55
N LEU A 11 11.10 8.10 9.49
CA LEU A 11 9.69 8.13 9.87
C LEU A 11 9.59 7.80 11.37
N THR A 12 8.96 8.69 12.13
CA THR A 12 8.71 8.49 13.56
C THR A 12 7.22 8.53 13.80
N SER A 13 6.68 7.47 14.39
CA SER A 13 5.32 7.47 14.91
C SER A 13 5.29 8.00 16.34
N ALA A 14 4.19 8.64 16.72
CA ALA A 14 3.96 9.04 18.11
C ALA A 14 3.64 7.84 19.00
N ASP A 15 3.02 6.81 18.43
CA ASP A 15 2.55 5.61 19.10
C ASP A 15 3.35 4.37 18.63
N GLU A 16 3.11 3.23 19.27
CA GLU A 16 3.72 1.96 18.87
C GLU A 16 3.17 1.50 17.52
N VAL A 17 4.07 1.24 16.57
CA VAL A 17 3.71 0.73 15.24
C VAL A 17 3.56 -0.79 15.30
N VAL A 18 2.41 -1.29 14.84
CA VAL A 18 2.14 -2.72 14.76
C VAL A 18 2.86 -3.35 13.58
N TRP A 19 3.57 -4.45 13.80
CA TRP A 19 4.17 -5.26 12.74
C TRP A 19 3.33 -6.51 12.51
N GLU A 20 2.95 -6.75 11.25
CA GLU A 20 2.21 -7.94 10.84
C GLU A 20 2.83 -8.57 9.59
N ILE A 21 2.90 -9.90 9.56
CA ILE A 21 3.30 -10.68 8.41
C ILE A 21 2.17 -11.65 8.09
N THR A 22 1.69 -11.66 6.86
CA THR A 22 0.74 -12.66 6.35
C THR A 22 1.45 -13.60 5.41
N GLU A 23 1.41 -14.89 5.73
CA GLU A 23 2.01 -15.93 4.90
C GLU A 23 1.09 -16.29 3.71
N GLY A 24 1.71 -16.59 2.57
CA GLY A 24 1.01 -17.01 1.36
C GLY A 24 0.55 -15.86 0.47
N LEU A 25 -0.02 -16.23 -0.67
CA LEU A 25 -0.44 -15.28 -1.69
C LEU A 25 -1.83 -14.72 -1.37
N ILE A 26 -1.92 -13.39 -1.24
CA ILE A 26 -3.15 -12.65 -0.98
C ILE A 26 -3.63 -12.00 -2.27
N PRO A 27 -4.91 -12.18 -2.69
CA PRO A 27 -5.47 -11.43 -3.81
C PRO A 27 -5.38 -9.92 -3.59
N TYR A 28 -4.94 -9.17 -4.60
CA TYR A 28 -4.77 -7.73 -4.50
C TYR A 28 -6.05 -6.97 -4.08
N PRO A 29 -7.26 -7.30 -4.60
CA PRO A 29 -8.49 -6.63 -4.16
C PRO A 29 -8.79 -6.82 -2.67
N ASP A 30 -8.51 -8.00 -2.11
CA ASP A 30 -8.76 -8.29 -0.70
C ASP A 30 -7.79 -7.51 0.20
N ALA A 31 -6.52 -7.40 -0.21
CA ALA A 31 -5.53 -6.60 0.49
C ALA A 31 -5.88 -5.11 0.46
N MET A 32 -6.34 -4.60 -0.69
CA MET A 32 -6.79 -3.21 -0.84
C MET A 32 -7.99 -2.92 0.08
N ALA A 33 -9.02 -3.77 0.06
CA ALA A 33 -10.19 -3.59 0.93
C ALA A 33 -9.81 -3.57 2.42
N ARG A 34 -8.87 -4.44 2.82
CA ARG A 34 -8.35 -4.48 4.19
C ARG A 34 -7.54 -3.22 4.53
N MET A 35 -6.71 -2.74 3.61
CA MET A 35 -5.92 -1.52 3.78
C MET A 35 -6.83 -0.30 3.92
N ASP A 36 -7.84 -0.16 3.06
CA ASP A 36 -8.80 0.95 3.12
C ASP A 36 -9.53 0.99 4.47
N ALA A 37 -10.03 -0.16 4.93
CA ALA A 37 -10.70 -0.27 6.22
C ALA A 37 -9.77 0.09 7.40
N HIS A 38 -8.49 -0.27 7.31
CA HIS A 38 -7.51 0.04 8.35
C HIS A 38 -7.12 1.53 8.35
N VAL A 39 -6.92 2.14 7.19
CA VAL A 39 -6.66 3.58 7.05
C VAL A 39 -7.83 4.39 7.62
N ASP A 40 -9.07 3.99 7.33
CA ASP A 40 -10.27 4.61 7.91
C ASP A 40 -10.30 4.51 9.45
N ALA A 41 -9.86 3.39 10.00
CA ALA A 41 -9.80 3.18 11.45
C ALA A 41 -8.68 4.00 12.11
N ILE A 42 -7.52 4.13 11.47
CA ILE A 42 -6.42 5.01 11.90
C ILE A 42 -6.90 6.47 11.89
N ALA A 43 -7.58 6.90 10.83
CA ALA A 43 -8.13 8.26 10.73
C ALA A 43 -9.15 8.59 11.84
N LYS A 44 -9.85 7.56 12.36
CA LYS A 44 -10.78 7.67 13.50
C LYS A 44 -10.09 7.53 14.86
N GLY A 45 -8.79 7.22 14.89
CA GLY A 45 -8.03 6.96 16.11
C GLY A 45 -8.41 5.66 16.83
N THR A 46 -9.00 4.71 16.11
CA THR A 46 -9.46 3.42 16.69
C THR A 46 -8.50 2.27 16.47
N GLU A 47 -7.52 2.43 15.60
CA GLU A 47 -6.48 1.45 15.31
C GLU A 47 -5.11 2.17 15.21
N PRO A 48 -4.00 1.53 15.62
CA PRO A 48 -2.66 2.09 15.49
C PRO A 48 -2.14 2.01 14.05
N GLU A 49 -1.07 2.74 13.77
CA GLU A 49 -0.30 2.58 12.53
C GLU A 49 0.27 1.15 12.44
N ARG A 50 0.36 0.63 11.21
CA ARG A 50 0.80 -0.75 10.95
C ARG A 50 1.76 -0.84 9.78
N ILE A 51 2.76 -1.69 9.93
CA ILE A 51 3.58 -2.21 8.83
C ILE A 51 3.14 -3.64 8.57
N TRP A 52 2.57 -3.87 7.39
CA TRP A 52 2.02 -5.15 6.98
C TRP A 52 2.80 -5.71 5.79
N LEU A 53 3.41 -6.89 5.98
CA LEU A 53 4.16 -7.61 4.97
C LEU A 53 3.29 -8.76 4.43
N LEU A 54 3.15 -8.84 3.11
CA LEU A 54 2.35 -9.85 2.42
C LEU A 54 2.92 -10.11 1.02
N GLU A 55 2.42 -11.13 0.36
CA GLU A 55 2.72 -11.45 -1.03
C GLU A 55 1.43 -11.49 -1.87
N HIS A 56 1.50 -11.17 -3.15
CA HIS A 56 0.38 -11.28 -4.09
C HIS A 56 0.65 -12.35 -5.16
N PRO A 57 -0.39 -13.01 -5.71
CA PRO A 57 -0.26 -13.70 -6.99
C PRO A 57 0.27 -12.75 -8.09
N PRO A 58 0.84 -13.25 -9.20
CA PRO A 58 1.34 -12.40 -10.27
C PRO A 58 0.29 -11.39 -10.76
N LEU A 59 0.64 -10.11 -10.77
CA LEU A 59 -0.24 -9.03 -11.22
C LEU A 59 0.54 -7.89 -11.87
N TYR A 60 -0.16 -7.13 -12.69
CA TYR A 60 0.24 -5.79 -13.10
C TYR A 60 -0.59 -4.77 -12.33
N THR A 61 0.06 -3.71 -11.83
CA THR A 61 -0.62 -2.57 -11.22
C THR A 61 -0.27 -1.31 -12.01
N ALA A 62 -1.27 -0.47 -12.21
CA ALA A 62 -1.10 0.85 -12.80
C ALA A 62 -1.44 1.88 -11.73
N GLY A 63 -0.46 2.70 -11.35
CA GLY A 63 -0.70 3.82 -10.45
C GLY A 63 -1.50 4.93 -11.15
N THR A 64 -2.01 5.90 -10.38
CA THR A 64 -2.77 7.04 -10.92
C THR A 64 -1.98 7.93 -11.89
N SER A 65 -0.65 7.80 -11.90
CA SER A 65 0.25 8.51 -12.81
C SER A 65 0.77 7.64 -13.96
N ALA A 66 0.28 6.41 -14.12
CA ALA A 66 0.68 5.54 -15.22
C ALA A 66 0.13 6.07 -16.54
N HIS A 67 0.97 6.12 -17.57
CA HIS A 67 0.51 6.39 -18.93
C HIS A 67 0.10 5.07 -19.60
N GLU A 68 -0.79 5.13 -20.58
CA GLU A 68 -1.10 3.97 -21.42
C GLU A 68 0.17 3.37 -22.03
N ASP A 69 1.15 4.23 -22.29
CA ASP A 69 2.42 3.80 -22.84
C ASP A 69 3.25 2.90 -21.89
N ASP A 70 2.99 2.96 -20.59
CA ASP A 70 3.70 2.20 -19.56
C ASP A 70 3.06 0.82 -19.31
N LEU A 71 1.88 0.55 -19.88
CA LEU A 71 1.15 -0.69 -19.61
C LEU A 71 1.76 -1.87 -20.38
N VAL A 72 1.97 -2.97 -19.65
CA VAL A 72 2.31 -4.26 -20.25
C VAL A 72 1.03 -4.83 -20.88
N GLU A 73 1.10 -5.26 -22.14
CA GLU A 73 -0.06 -5.74 -22.91
C GLU A 73 -1.21 -4.71 -22.95
N ARG A 74 -0.93 -3.49 -23.43
CA ARG A 74 -1.89 -2.37 -23.52
C ARG A 74 -3.27 -2.73 -24.09
N GLU A 75 -3.33 -3.71 -25.00
CA GLU A 75 -4.57 -4.15 -25.67
C GLU A 75 -5.41 -5.13 -24.84
N ARG A 76 -4.93 -5.55 -23.67
CA ARG A 76 -5.58 -6.53 -22.77
C ARG A 76 -6.35 -5.86 -21.62
N PHE A 77 -6.06 -4.61 -21.31
CA PHE A 77 -6.64 -3.82 -20.22
C PHE A 77 -7.46 -2.66 -20.78
#